data_AF-A0A2V7ZA29-F1
#
_entry.id   AF-A0A2V7ZA29-F1
#
_cell.length_a   1.000
_cell.length_b   1.000
_cell.length_c   1.000
_cell.angle_alpha   90.00
_cell.angle_beta   90.00
_cell.angle_gamma   90.00
#
_symmetry.space_group_name_H-M   'P 1'
#
loop_
_entity.id
_entity.type
_entity.pdbx_description
1 polymer ?
#
loop_
_entity_poly.entity_id
_entity_poly.type
_entity_poly.pdbx_seq_one_letter_code
_entity_poly.pdbx_strand_id
1 'polypeptide(L)'
;MKQEAFASIAVEPSRREQICEIFGVPYDPDHWHDWRWQMRHRLTRLDQFERLLDLTDAERRGLLLASEKFSVAVTPYFAALIDPHDHRCPIRLQVVPQESELVVSRGDMTDPCGEDGASVVEGLVHRYPDRVLFLALDTCAAYCRYCTRSRLVS
;
A
#
# COMPACT_ATOMS: atom_id res chain seq x y z
N MET A 1 5.19 34.91 6.29
CA MET A 1 3.87 34.67 6.92
C MET A 1 3.05 33.75 6.02
N LYS A 2 3.22 32.43 6.18
CA LYS A 2 2.29 31.32 5.85
C LYS A 2 2.81 30.06 6.55
N GLN A 3 2.76 30.08 7.88
CA GLN A 3 2.76 28.87 8.70
C GLN A 3 1.28 28.52 8.85
N GLU A 4 0.72 27.84 7.86
CA GLU A 4 -0.63 27.30 7.98
C GLU A 4 -0.55 25.77 7.84
N ALA A 5 -0.81 25.13 8.98
CA ALA A 5 -1.28 23.77 9.14
C ALA A 5 -0.43 22.64 8.52
N PHE A 6 0.72 22.35 9.14
CA PHE A 6 0.94 20.95 9.51
C PHE A 6 -0.03 20.65 10.64
N ALA A 7 -1.28 20.37 10.31
CA ALA A 7 -2.15 19.67 11.24
C ALA A 7 -1.35 18.43 11.67
N SER A 8 -1.07 18.33 12.96
CA SER A 8 -0.47 17.13 13.54
C SER A 8 -1.27 15.95 13.00
N ILE A 9 -0.65 15.09 12.19
CA ILE A 9 -1.26 13.86 11.70
C ILE A 9 -1.29 12.88 12.89
N ALA A 10 -1.96 13.29 13.96
CA ALA A 10 -2.29 12.43 15.06
C ALA A 10 -3.50 11.64 14.61
N VAL A 11 -3.32 10.33 14.48
CA VAL A 11 -4.44 9.42 14.28
C VAL A 11 -5.38 9.56 15.48
N GLU A 12 -6.58 10.07 15.23
CA GLU A 12 -7.65 10.19 16.23
C GLU A 12 -7.86 8.84 16.93
N PRO A 13 -8.01 8.79 18.27
CA PRO A 13 -8.18 7.53 19.01
C PRO A 13 -9.34 6.67 18.47
N SER A 14 -10.45 7.29 18.10
CA SER A 14 -11.62 6.63 17.49
C SER A 14 -11.29 5.91 16.18
N ARG A 15 -10.30 6.41 15.42
CA ARG A 15 -9.88 5.82 14.16
C ARG A 15 -9.19 4.47 14.36
N ARG A 16 -8.41 4.35 15.44
CA ARG A 16 -7.68 3.11 15.79
C ARG A 16 -8.66 2.03 16.23
N GLU A 17 -9.63 2.40 17.06
CA GLU A 17 -10.71 1.52 17.51
C GLU A 17 -11.50 0.97 16.32
N GLN A 18 -11.97 1.84 15.43
CA GLN A 18 -12.72 1.43 14.23
C GLN A 18 -11.90 0.48 13.33
N ILE A 19 -10.58 0.66 13.24
CA ILE A 19 -9.73 -0.26 12.45
C ILE A 19 -9.57 -1.60 13.16
N CYS A 20 -9.37 -1.63 14.47
CA CYS A 20 -9.33 -2.87 15.24
C CYS A 20 -10.65 -3.67 15.12
N GLU A 21 -11.79 -2.98 15.09
CA GLU A 21 -13.10 -3.60 14.84
C GLU A 21 -13.21 -4.25 13.46
N ILE A 22 -12.46 -3.79 12.45
CA ILE A 22 -12.41 -4.43 11.13
C ILE A 22 -11.92 -5.87 11.25
N PHE A 23 -10.96 -6.08 12.15
CA PHE A 23 -10.34 -7.38 12.42
C PHE A 23 -11.00 -8.15 13.58
N GLY A 24 -12.05 -7.59 14.20
CA GLY A 24 -12.75 -8.23 15.31
C GLY A 24 -11.92 -8.31 16.59
N VAL A 25 -10.95 -7.41 16.77
CA VAL A 25 -10.10 -7.33 17.97
C VAL A 25 -10.35 -6.00 18.70
N PRO A 26 -10.27 -5.97 20.05
CA PRO A 26 -10.34 -4.70 20.78
C PRO A 26 -9.09 -3.86 20.52
N TYR A 27 -9.22 -2.53 20.68
CA TYR A 27 -8.05 -1.66 20.67
C TYR A 27 -7.18 -1.91 21.91
N ASP A 28 -5.89 -2.10 21.66
CA ASP A 28 -4.85 -2.21 22.68
C ASP A 28 -3.63 -1.41 22.19
N PRO A 29 -3.19 -0.39 22.94
CA PRO A 29 -2.02 0.42 22.59
C PRO A 29 -0.76 -0.42 22.35
N ASP A 30 -0.53 -1.48 23.13
CA ASP A 30 0.69 -2.28 23.02
C ASP A 30 0.70 -3.08 21.71
N HIS A 31 -0.45 -3.66 21.34
CA HIS A 31 -0.62 -4.28 20.02
C HIS A 31 -0.49 -3.27 18.89
N TRP A 32 -1.08 -2.08 19.02
CA TRP A 32 -1.02 -1.06 17.99
C TRP A 32 0.42 -0.62 17.69
N HIS A 33 1.27 -0.56 18.72
CA HIS A 33 2.68 -0.18 18.57
C HIS A 33 3.60 -1.36 18.19
N ASP A 34 3.11 -2.60 18.17
CA ASP A 34 3.85 -3.75 17.65
C ASP A 34 3.75 -3.85 16.12
N TRP A 35 4.88 -3.71 15.44
CA TRP A 35 4.97 -3.85 13.99
C TRP A 35 4.53 -5.23 13.50
N ARG A 36 4.70 -6.29 14.29
CA ARG A 36 4.27 -7.65 13.90
C ARG A 36 2.75 -7.74 13.87
N TRP A 37 2.08 -7.10 14.82
CA TRP A 37 0.64 -6.98 14.83
C TRP A 37 0.16 -6.19 13.62
N GLN A 38 0.81 -5.06 13.30
CA GLN A 38 0.51 -4.25 12.11
C GLN A 38 0.63 -5.06 10.81
N MET A 39 1.67 -5.90 10.68
CA MET A 39 1.89 -6.74 9.50
C MET A 39 0.85 -7.87 9.37
N ARG A 40 0.39 -8.43 10.50
CA ARG A 40 -0.64 -9.49 10.54
C ARG A 40 -2.04 -8.97 10.22
N HIS A 41 -2.33 -7.72 10.56
CA HIS A 41 -3.64 -7.09 10.40
C HIS A 41 -3.67 -6.10 9.23
N ARG A 42 -2.99 -6.41 8.11
CA ARG A 42 -3.05 -5.56 6.91
C ARG A 42 -4.45 -5.63 6.27
N LEU A 43 -4.96 -4.49 5.83
CA LEU A 43 -6.14 -4.40 4.98
C LEU A 43 -5.77 -4.89 3.58
N THR A 44 -6.43 -5.93 3.10
CA THR A 44 -6.14 -6.63 1.84
C THR A 44 -7.38 -6.85 0.97
N ARG A 45 -8.59 -6.70 1.55
CA ARG A 45 -9.85 -7.03 0.87
C ARG A 45 -10.78 -5.83 0.76
N LEU A 46 -11.59 -5.79 -0.30
CA LEU A 46 -12.58 -4.74 -0.56
C LEU A 46 -13.45 -4.41 0.67
N ASP A 47 -14.01 -5.42 1.34
CA ASP A 47 -14.91 -5.23 2.49
C ASP A 47 -14.23 -4.51 3.67
N GLN A 48 -12.92 -4.70 3.85
CA GLN A 48 -12.16 -4.03 4.90
C GLN A 48 -12.00 -2.54 4.57
N PHE A 49 -11.75 -2.21 3.30
CA PHE A 49 -11.66 -0.82 2.85
C PHE A 49 -13.03 -0.13 2.88
N GLU A 50 -14.12 -0.81 2.52
CA GLU A 50 -15.49 -0.25 2.57
C GLU A 50 -15.96 0.11 3.97
N ARG A 51 -15.47 -0.60 5.00
CA ARG A 51 -15.76 -0.27 6.40
C ARG A 51 -14.99 0.95 6.91
N LEU A 52 -13.97 1.37 6.16
CA LEU A 52 -13.03 2.43 6.53
C LEU A 52 -13.23 3.72 5.71
N LEU A 53 -13.52 3.58 4.41
CA LEU A 53 -13.47 4.65 3.42
C LEU A 53 -14.78 4.74 2.64
N ASP A 54 -15.16 5.96 2.25
CA ASP A 54 -16.19 6.17 1.24
C ASP A 54 -15.58 5.87 -0.14
N LEU A 55 -15.70 4.62 -0.60
CA LEU A 55 -15.09 4.20 -1.86
C LEU A 55 -15.86 4.71 -3.08
N THR A 56 -15.13 5.21 -4.06
CA THR A 56 -15.67 5.45 -5.40
C THR A 56 -15.87 4.13 -6.15
N ASP A 57 -16.71 4.15 -7.19
CA ASP A 57 -16.89 2.98 -8.05
C ASP A 57 -15.59 2.52 -8.72
N ALA A 58 -14.71 3.47 -9.06
CA ALA A 58 -13.41 3.16 -9.65
C ALA A 58 -12.47 2.45 -8.66
N GLU A 59 -12.50 2.81 -7.38
CA GLU A 59 -11.72 2.13 -6.35
C GLU A 59 -12.30 0.78 -5.97
N ARG A 60 -13.63 0.66 -5.91
CA ARG A 60 -14.28 -0.64 -5.72
C ARG A 60 -13.89 -1.63 -6.81
N ARG A 61 -13.97 -1.20 -8.08
CA ARG A 61 -13.53 -2.02 -9.23
C ARG A 61 -12.04 -2.30 -9.19
N GLY A 62 -11.22 -1.29 -8.86
CA GLY A 62 -9.77 -1.44 -8.68
C GLY A 62 -9.42 -2.48 -7.62
N LEU A 63 -10.04 -2.44 -6.44
CA LEU A 63 -9.84 -3.39 -5.34
C LEU A 63 -10.33 -4.80 -5.68
N LEU A 64 -11.47 -4.90 -6.38
CA LEU A 64 -12.03 -6.20 -6.78
C LEU A 64 -11.13 -6.94 -7.76
N LEU A 65 -10.60 -6.21 -8.75
CA LEU A 65 -9.79 -6.77 -9.83
C LEU A 65 -8.28 -6.69 -9.56
N ALA A 66 -7.87 -6.12 -8.42
CA ALA A 66 -6.48 -5.92 -8.07
C ALA A 66 -5.67 -7.21 -8.16
N SER A 67 -6.23 -8.31 -7.64
CA SER A 67 -5.59 -9.63 -7.60
C SER A 67 -5.16 -10.17 -8.97
N GLU A 68 -5.69 -9.63 -10.08
CA GLU A 68 -5.30 -10.01 -11.44
C GLU A 68 -3.97 -9.38 -11.87
N LYS A 69 -3.52 -8.30 -11.21
CA LYS A 69 -2.37 -7.50 -11.67
C LYS A 69 -1.35 -7.16 -10.58
N PHE A 70 -1.76 -7.01 -9.33
CA PHE A 70 -0.89 -6.60 -8.22
C PHE A 70 -1.46 -6.96 -6.84
N SER A 71 -0.58 -7.11 -5.86
CA SER A 71 -0.99 -7.27 -4.46
C SER A 71 -1.54 -5.98 -3.86
N VAL A 72 -2.44 -6.14 -2.88
CA VAL A 72 -3.01 -5.05 -2.08
C VAL A 72 -2.83 -5.39 -0.62
N ALA A 73 -2.15 -4.51 0.10
CA ALA A 73 -1.97 -4.61 1.53
C ALA A 73 -1.66 -3.23 2.10
N VAL A 74 -2.31 -2.86 3.20
CA VAL A 74 -2.06 -1.60 3.92
C VAL A 74 -2.09 -1.87 5.42
N THR A 75 -1.07 -1.45 6.16
CA THR A 75 -1.08 -1.62 7.62
C THR A 75 -2.19 -0.80 8.28
N PRO A 76 -2.71 -1.24 9.45
CA PRO A 76 -3.66 -0.47 10.24
C PRO A 76 -3.21 0.98 10.47
N TYR A 77 -1.94 1.18 10.84
CA TYR A 77 -1.38 2.50 11.06
C TYR A 77 -1.45 3.37 9.80
N PHE A 78 -1.05 2.84 8.64
CA PHE A 78 -1.04 3.63 7.41
C PHE A 78 -2.47 3.95 6.95
N ALA A 79 -3.37 2.97 7.07
CA ALA A 79 -4.79 3.14 6.79
C ALA A 79 -5.44 4.21 7.69
N ALA A 80 -4.98 4.34 8.94
CA ALA A 80 -5.48 5.32 9.88
C ALA A 80 -5.09 6.78 9.56
N LEU A 81 -4.12 6.99 8.67
CA LEU A 81 -3.74 8.32 8.20
C LEU A 81 -4.60 8.79 7.01
N ILE A 82 -5.40 7.91 6.42
CA ILE A 82 -6.25 8.22 5.27
C ILE A 82 -7.45 9.04 5.76
N ASP A 83 -7.73 10.14 5.06
CA ASP A 83 -9.01 10.83 5.17
C ASP A 83 -10.10 9.99 4.47
N PRO A 84 -11.13 9.48 5.19
CA PRO A 84 -12.16 8.62 4.62
C PRO A 84 -13.02 9.28 3.56
N HIS A 85 -13.19 10.60 3.64
CA HIS A 85 -14.14 11.36 2.85
C HIS A 85 -13.47 12.14 1.71
N ASP A 86 -12.16 12.42 1.81
CA ASP A 86 -11.40 13.05 0.73
C ASP A 86 -10.87 12.00 -0.28
N HIS A 87 -11.53 11.91 -1.43
CA HIS A 87 -11.08 11.06 -2.55
C HIS A 87 -9.75 11.53 -3.17
N ARG A 88 -9.31 12.75 -2.88
CA ARG A 88 -8.01 13.30 -3.29
C ARG A 88 -6.96 13.22 -2.19
N CYS A 89 -7.26 12.52 -1.08
CA CYS A 89 -6.33 12.32 0.00
C CYS A 89 -5.01 11.75 -0.55
N PRO A 90 -3.87 12.44 -0.35
CA PRO A 90 -2.61 12.01 -0.96
C PRO A 90 -2.13 10.67 -0.42
N ILE A 91 -2.54 10.28 0.79
CA ILE A 91 -2.21 8.97 1.38
C ILE A 91 -3.06 7.87 0.74
N ARG A 92 -4.36 8.12 0.53
CA ARG A 92 -5.28 7.20 -0.16
C ARG A 92 -4.78 6.83 -1.55
N LEU A 93 -4.38 7.83 -2.33
CA LEU A 93 -3.89 7.65 -3.71
C LEU A 93 -2.62 6.79 -3.79
N GLN A 94 -1.87 6.65 -2.70
CA GLN A 94 -0.64 5.86 -2.67
C GLN A 94 -0.91 4.36 -2.46
N VAL A 95 -2.07 3.97 -1.92
CA VAL A 95 -2.29 2.58 -1.47
C VAL A 95 -3.64 1.97 -1.87
N VAL A 96 -4.66 2.78 -2.19
CA VAL A 96 -5.97 2.28 -2.64
C VAL A 96 -5.95 2.15 -4.17
N PRO A 97 -6.16 0.94 -4.72
CA PRO A 97 -6.17 0.73 -6.17
C PRO A 97 -7.31 1.45 -6.88
N GLN A 98 -7.04 1.88 -8.11
CA GLN A 98 -8.07 2.37 -9.04
C GLN A 98 -8.18 1.48 -10.27
N GLU A 99 -9.38 1.42 -10.85
CA GLU A 99 -9.67 0.71 -12.11
C GLU A 99 -8.73 1.10 -13.26
N SER A 100 -8.32 2.36 -13.34
CA SER A 100 -7.41 2.85 -14.39
C SER A 100 -6.04 2.14 -14.37
N GLU A 101 -5.62 1.61 -13.22
CA GLU A 101 -4.36 0.88 -13.09
C GLU A 101 -4.38 -0.48 -13.77
N LEU A 102 -5.56 -0.99 -14.14
CA LEU A 102 -5.70 -2.25 -14.89
C LEU A 102 -5.40 -2.04 -16.38
N VAL A 103 -5.59 -0.82 -16.88
CA VAL A 103 -5.32 -0.47 -18.29
C VAL A 103 -3.82 -0.50 -18.55
N VAL A 104 -3.40 -1.27 -19.56
CA VAL A 104 -2.01 -1.31 -20.03
C VAL A 104 -1.86 -0.37 -21.22
N SER A 105 -0.97 0.61 -21.09
CA SER A 105 -0.65 1.58 -22.14
C SER A 105 0.48 1.08 -23.04
N ARG A 106 0.58 1.62 -24.27
CA ARG A 106 1.63 1.23 -25.23
C ARG A 106 3.07 1.43 -24.75
N GLY A 107 3.29 2.35 -23.82
CA GLY A 107 4.61 2.63 -23.25
C GLY A 107 4.91 1.85 -21.97
N ASP A 108 3.96 1.06 -21.47
CA ASP A 108 4.15 0.31 -20.23
C ASP A 108 5.13 -0.84 -20.47
N MET A 109 5.99 -1.07 -19.48
CA MET A 109 6.97 -2.15 -19.46
C MET A 109 6.81 -2.94 -18.18
N THR A 110 6.90 -4.26 -18.25
CA THR A 110 6.89 -5.12 -17.07
C THR A 110 8.09 -4.83 -16.17
N ASP A 111 9.26 -4.62 -16.75
CA ASP A 111 10.50 -4.24 -16.06
C ASP A 111 10.99 -2.88 -16.61
N PRO A 112 10.41 -1.75 -16.16
CA PRO A 112 10.81 -0.43 -16.64
C PRO A 112 12.21 -0.06 -16.18
N CYS A 113 12.72 -0.73 -15.15
CA CYS A 113 14.04 -0.48 -14.63
C CYS A 113 15.12 -1.32 -15.33
N GLY A 114 14.80 -2.37 -16.09
CA GLY A 114 15.78 -3.26 -16.74
C GLY A 114 16.59 -4.08 -15.74
N GLU A 115 15.97 -4.51 -14.64
CA GLU A 115 16.56 -5.33 -13.59
C GLU A 115 16.84 -6.75 -14.06
N ASP A 116 15.92 -7.36 -14.83
CA ASP A 116 15.98 -8.78 -15.19
C ASP A 116 17.19 -9.07 -16.08
N GLY A 117 17.48 -8.18 -17.04
CA GLY A 117 18.65 -8.32 -17.92
C GLY A 117 20.01 -8.08 -17.25
N ALA A 118 20.01 -7.48 -16.06
CA ALA A 118 21.21 -7.26 -15.24
C ALA A 118 21.27 -8.22 -14.03
N SER A 119 20.35 -9.18 -13.97
CA SER A 119 20.31 -10.21 -12.93
C SER A 119 21.36 -11.27 -13.24
N VAL A 120 22.31 -11.48 -12.32
CA VAL A 120 23.37 -12.50 -12.49
C VAL A 120 22.99 -13.83 -11.86
N VAL A 121 22.16 -13.76 -10.80
CA VAL A 121 21.51 -14.89 -10.14
C VAL A 121 20.18 -14.39 -9.56
N GLU A 122 19.27 -15.31 -9.22
CA GLU A 122 17.99 -14.96 -8.62
C GLU A 122 18.17 -14.05 -7.38
N GLY A 123 17.43 -12.94 -7.37
CA GLY A 123 17.49 -11.94 -6.30
C GLY A 123 18.71 -11.01 -6.31
N LEU A 124 19.64 -11.12 -7.25
CA LEU A 124 20.84 -10.25 -7.30
C LEU A 124 21.04 -9.59 -8.67
N VAL A 125 20.88 -8.26 -8.70
CA VAL A 125 21.04 -7.42 -9.88
C VAL A 125 22.37 -6.68 -9.82
N HIS A 126 23.24 -6.90 -10.81
CA HIS A 126 24.56 -6.27 -10.92
C HIS A 126 24.66 -5.41 -12.19
N ARG A 127 23.97 -4.27 -12.18
CA ARG A 127 23.97 -3.34 -13.33
C ARG A 127 25.22 -2.46 -13.41
N TYR A 128 25.73 -2.05 -12.27
CA TYR A 128 26.81 -1.07 -12.17
C TYR A 128 28.10 -1.74 -11.73
N PRO A 129 29.28 -1.27 -12.18
CA PRO A 129 30.54 -1.99 -11.94
C PRO A 129 30.87 -2.28 -10.47
N ASP A 130 30.49 -1.39 -9.56
CA ASP A 130 30.97 -1.34 -8.17
C ASP A 130 29.89 -1.61 -7.10
N ARG A 131 28.66 -1.95 -7.51
CA ARG A 131 27.55 -2.17 -6.58
C ARG A 131 26.50 -3.10 -7.14
N VAL A 132 25.85 -3.82 -6.22
CA VAL A 132 24.77 -4.75 -6.51
C VAL A 132 23.51 -4.33 -5.77
N LEU A 133 22.36 -4.73 -6.31
CA LEU A 133 21.10 -4.71 -5.60
C LEU A 133 20.73 -6.14 -5.23
N PHE A 134 20.51 -6.37 -3.94
CA PHE A 134 20.09 -7.66 -3.41
C PHE A 134 18.64 -7.57 -2.91
N LEU A 135 17.75 -8.36 -3.49
CA LEU A 135 16.35 -8.45 -3.09
C LEU A 135 16.24 -9.37 -1.86
N ALA A 136 16.38 -8.78 -0.68
CA ALA A 136 16.32 -9.54 0.57
C ALA A 136 14.90 -9.98 0.95
N LEU A 137 13.88 -9.21 0.56
CA LEU A 137 12.47 -9.46 0.82
C LEU A 137 11.65 -8.98 -0.38
N ASP A 138 10.58 -9.70 -0.69
CA ASP A 138 9.55 -9.38 -1.67
C ASP A 138 8.25 -8.87 -1.03
N THR A 139 8.15 -8.92 0.31
CA THR A 139 6.98 -8.42 1.04
C THR A 139 7.17 -6.99 1.53
N CYS A 140 6.15 -6.14 1.39
CA CYS A 140 6.12 -4.78 1.92
C CYS A 140 5.04 -4.60 3.00
N ALA A 141 5.24 -3.67 3.93
CA ALA A 141 4.22 -3.32 4.91
C ALA A 141 2.95 -2.75 4.26
N ALA A 142 3.13 -1.95 3.20
CA ALA A 142 2.06 -1.57 2.31
C ALA A 142 2.52 -1.66 0.85
N TYR A 143 1.61 -2.04 -0.05
CA TYR A 143 1.87 -2.08 -1.48
C TYR A 143 1.50 -0.76 -2.14
N CYS A 144 2.52 0.02 -2.49
CA CYS A 144 2.33 1.32 -3.13
C CYS A 144 1.78 1.14 -4.56
N ARG A 145 0.81 1.98 -4.95
CA ARG A 145 0.20 1.99 -6.29
C ARG A 145 1.18 2.41 -7.41
N TYR A 146 2.30 3.01 -7.04
CA TYR A 146 3.36 3.46 -7.94
C TYR A 146 4.63 2.60 -7.84
N CYS A 147 4.51 1.36 -7.36
CA CYS A 147 5.66 0.46 -7.20
C CYS A 147 6.22 0.01 -8.56
N THR A 148 7.47 0.39 -8.87
CA THR A 148 8.20 -0.07 -10.07
C THR A 148 8.53 -1.56 -10.05
N ARG A 149 8.32 -2.22 -8.89
CA ARG A 149 8.57 -3.64 -8.65
C ARG A 149 7.31 -4.42 -8.33
N SER A 150 6.12 -3.93 -8.72
CA SER A 150 4.85 -4.64 -8.50
C SER A 150 4.86 -6.09 -9.01
N ARG A 151 5.66 -6.40 -10.04
CA ARG A 151 5.87 -7.76 -10.57
C ARG A 151 6.60 -8.73 -9.62
N LEU A 152 7.36 -8.21 -8.66
CA LEU A 152 8.26 -8.98 -7.78
C LEU A 152 7.72 -9.15 -6.36
N VAL A 153 6.63 -8.46 -6.02
CA VAL A 153 6.12 -8.41 -4.64
C VAL A 153 4.81 -9.18 -4.52
N SER A 154 4.60 -9.83 -3.37
CA SER A 154 3.42 -10.65 -3.08
C SER A 154 2.72 -10.26 -1.79
#